data_AF-A0A920MMR0-F1
#
_entry.id   AF-A0A920MMR0-F1
#
_cell.length_a   1.000
_cell.length_b   1.000
_cell.length_c   1.000
_cell.angle_alpha   90.00
_cell.angle_beta   90.00
_cell.angle_gamma   90.00
#
_symmetry.space_group_name_H-M   'P 1'
#
loop_
_entity.id
_entity.type
_entity.pdbx_description
1 polymer ?
#
loop_
_entity_poly.entity_id
_entity_poly.type
_entity_poly.pdbx_seq_one_letter_code
_entity_poly.pdbx_strand_id
1 'polypeptide(L)'
;MDDFIETVPSPRDDINLETTNTNTELNLGQIKSMLDEIEAMNEDDHSNIIRILEDNDINFMENDNGIFVKMNQLPIKIIKEIYDYVSDIRETKKDLETAIQSMEPSLIMDERNKSADNSNTNSQEDVNINVEDWKLAIIEKMRDQTKNKKQKRTKPTSKSSVSSS
;
A
#
# COMPACT_ATOMS: atom_id res chain seq x y z
N MET A 1 64.60 34.52 40.90
CA MET A 1 64.19 34.47 39.49
C MET A 1 63.46 33.16 39.31
N ASP A 2 62.13 33.23 39.40
CA ASP A 2 61.24 32.11 39.11
C ASP A 2 61.11 31.99 37.58
N ASP A 3 61.74 30.98 37.00
CA ASP A 3 61.58 30.66 35.58
C ASP A 3 60.28 29.84 35.41
N PHE A 4 59.25 30.54 34.95
CA PHE A 4 57.96 30.00 34.54
C PHE A 4 58.14 29.14 33.29
N ILE A 5 58.19 27.82 33.46
CA ILE A 5 58.10 26.89 32.31
C ILE A 5 56.64 26.82 31.88
N GLU A 6 56.29 27.62 30.88
CA GLU A 6 55.01 27.54 30.18
C GLU A 6 54.96 26.19 29.41
N THR A 7 54.35 25.19 30.04
CA THR A 7 54.09 23.91 29.40
C THR A 7 52.91 24.12 28.44
N VAL A 8 53.24 24.29 27.16
CA VAL A 8 52.27 24.37 26.07
C VAL A 8 51.48 23.05 26.02
N PRO A 9 50.13 23.05 26.08
CA PRO A 9 49.37 21.82 25.88
C PRO A 9 49.54 21.35 24.42
N SER A 10 49.97 20.10 24.25
CA SER A 10 50.02 19.44 22.93
C SER A 10 48.65 19.52 22.24
N PRO A 11 48.61 19.74 20.91
CA PRO A 11 47.40 19.56 20.13
C PRO A 11 46.86 18.14 20.38
N ARG A 12 45.64 18.05 20.91
CA ARG A 12 44.92 16.79 20.94
C ARG A 12 44.58 16.44 19.50
N ASP A 13 45.42 15.61 18.90
CA ASP A 13 45.03 14.83 17.75
C ASP A 13 43.82 13.96 18.16
N ASP A 14 42.81 14.01 17.31
CA ASP A 14 41.76 13.00 17.14
C ASP A 14 40.71 12.86 18.23
N ILE A 15 39.76 13.80 18.22
CA ILE A 15 38.35 13.40 18.18
C ILE A 15 37.67 14.23 17.10
N ASN A 16 38.00 13.91 15.86
CA ASN A 16 37.03 14.08 14.79
C ASN A 16 35.87 13.17 15.19
N LEU A 17 34.79 13.75 15.74
CA LEU A 17 33.50 13.07 15.82
C LEU A 17 33.01 12.95 14.38
N GLU A 18 33.69 12.07 13.66
CA GLU A 18 33.28 11.56 12.38
C GLU A 18 31.89 11.01 12.65
N THR A 19 30.91 11.77 12.17
CA THR A 19 29.50 11.45 12.28
C THR A 19 29.32 10.21 11.43
N THR A 20 29.60 9.07 12.02
CA THR A 20 29.56 7.78 11.37
C THR A 20 28.09 7.44 11.16
N ASN A 21 27.60 7.80 9.97
CA ASN A 21 26.45 7.20 9.29
C ASN A 21 25.36 6.60 10.20
N THR A 22 24.53 7.45 10.81
CA THR A 22 23.29 7.01 11.47
C THR A 22 22.15 6.86 10.46
N ASN A 23 22.27 5.90 9.54
CA ASN A 23 21.13 5.40 8.74
C ASN A 23 20.40 4.23 9.44
N THR A 24 20.71 3.99 10.72
CA THR A 24 20.28 2.81 11.49
C THR A 24 19.36 3.12 12.68
N GLU A 25 19.08 4.39 12.97
CA GLU A 25 18.27 4.74 14.14
C GLU A 25 16.87 5.21 13.74
N LEU A 26 15.90 4.31 13.86
CA LEU A 26 14.49 4.68 13.86
C LEU A 26 14.17 5.45 15.14
N ASN A 27 13.61 6.65 15.00
CA ASN A 27 13.16 7.41 16.16
C ASN A 27 11.77 6.93 16.64
N LEU A 28 11.43 7.27 17.88
CA LEU A 28 10.17 6.85 18.50
C LEU A 28 8.93 7.29 17.70
N GLY A 29 8.96 8.44 17.04
CA GLY A 29 7.87 8.92 16.20
C GLY A 29 7.66 8.05 14.96
N GLN A 30 8.75 7.65 14.31
CA GLN A 30 8.72 6.74 13.16
C GLN A 30 8.17 5.37 13.56
N ILE A 31 8.59 4.82 14.70
CA ILE A 31 8.12 3.53 15.20
C ILE A 31 6.62 3.60 15.51
N LYS A 32 6.15 4.69 16.12
CA LYS A 32 4.72 4.88 16.40
C LYS A 32 3.89 5.00 15.13
N SER A 33 4.31 5.84 14.17
CA SER A 33 3.64 5.96 12.88
C SER A 33 3.56 4.62 12.16
N MET A 34 4.66 3.87 12.14
CA MET A 34 4.70 2.53 11.57
C MET A 34 3.67 1.60 12.23
N LEU A 35 3.54 1.63 13.56
CA LEU A 35 2.57 0.80 14.28
C LEU A 35 1.12 1.17 13.94
N ASP A 36 0.81 2.46 13.92
CA ASP A 36 -0.53 2.96 13.55
C ASP A 36 -0.87 2.56 12.10
N GLU A 37 0.12 2.60 11.21
CA GLU A 37 -0.04 2.17 9.82
C GLU A 37 -0.27 0.67 9.73
N ILE A 38 0.50 -0.14 10.45
CA ILE A 38 0.31 -1.60 10.52
C ILE A 38 -1.12 -1.92 10.95
N GLU A 39 -1.65 -1.27 11.98
CA GLU A 39 -3.03 -1.50 12.44
C GLU A 39 -4.08 -1.23 11.34
N ALA A 40 -3.82 -0.27 10.45
CA ALA A 40 -4.71 0.10 9.36
C ALA A 40 -4.52 -0.71 8.06
N MET A 41 -3.54 -1.62 8.00
CA MET A 41 -3.30 -2.45 6.81
C MET A 41 -4.29 -3.61 6.66
N ASN A 42 -4.26 -4.26 5.50
CA ASN A 42 -5.09 -5.42 5.22
C ASN A 42 -4.44 -6.73 5.73
N GLU A 43 -5.20 -7.82 5.66
CA GLU A 43 -4.76 -9.15 6.12
C GLU A 43 -3.54 -9.70 5.36
N ASP A 44 -3.38 -9.36 4.07
CA ASP A 44 -2.24 -9.81 3.26
C ASP A 44 -0.94 -9.12 3.72
N ASP A 45 -1.02 -7.82 4.00
CA ASP A 45 0.10 -7.02 4.51
C ASP A 45 0.49 -7.49 5.93
N HIS A 46 -0.50 -7.80 6.78
CA HIS A 46 -0.26 -8.42 8.09
C HIS A 46 0.42 -9.78 7.95
N SER A 47 -0.02 -10.60 6.99
CA SER A 47 0.59 -11.91 6.70
C SER A 47 2.05 -11.80 6.29
N ASN A 48 2.42 -10.76 5.53
CA ASN A 48 3.83 -10.53 5.17
C ASN A 48 4.66 -10.04 6.35
N ILE A 49 4.11 -9.23 7.26
CA ILE A 49 4.80 -8.87 8.51
C ILE A 49 5.04 -10.11 9.36
N ILE A 50 4.06 -11.01 9.46
CA ILE A 50 4.22 -12.27 10.18
C ILE A 50 5.34 -13.11 9.56
N ARG A 51 5.42 -13.18 8.23
CA ARG A 51 6.55 -13.84 7.54
C ARG A 51 7.90 -13.22 7.89
N ILE A 52 8.02 -11.89 7.95
CA ILE A 52 9.27 -11.24 8.40
C ILE A 52 9.66 -11.70 9.81
N LEU A 53 8.69 -11.88 10.70
CA LEU A 53 8.94 -12.39 12.05
C LEU A 53 9.35 -13.87 12.03
N GLU A 54 8.67 -14.71 11.25
CA GLU A 54 8.97 -16.14 11.09
C GLU A 54 10.36 -16.37 10.48
N ASP A 55 10.69 -15.66 9.40
CA ASP A 55 11.98 -15.78 8.69
C ASP A 55 13.18 -15.36 9.56
N ASN A 56 12.94 -14.59 10.62
CA ASN A 56 13.94 -14.15 11.57
C ASN A 56 13.84 -14.88 12.93
N ASP A 57 13.15 -16.02 12.99
CA ASP A 57 13.00 -16.88 14.18
C ASP A 57 12.45 -16.12 15.42
N ILE A 58 11.58 -15.12 15.20
CA ILE A 58 10.98 -14.35 16.27
C ILE A 58 9.78 -15.11 16.85
N ASN A 59 9.80 -15.32 18.16
CA ASN A 59 8.68 -15.93 18.85
C ASN A 59 7.56 -14.91 19.13
N PHE A 60 6.33 -15.26 18.75
CA PHE A 60 5.13 -14.49 19.03
C PHE A 60 4.04 -15.40 19.58
N MET A 61 3.01 -14.81 20.21
CA MET A 61 1.86 -15.58 20.69
C MET A 61 0.70 -15.35 19.75
N GLU A 62 0.07 -16.42 19.29
CA GLU A 62 -1.14 -16.36 18.46
C GLU A 62 -2.31 -17.00 19.23
N ASN A 63 -3.48 -16.37 19.15
CA ASN A 63 -4.74 -16.92 19.64
C ASN A 63 -5.89 -16.54 18.69
N ASP A 64 -7.10 -17.00 18.99
CA ASP A 64 -8.30 -16.71 18.18
C ASP A 64 -8.60 -15.21 18.01
N ASN A 65 -8.03 -14.35 18.86
CA ASN A 65 -8.22 -12.91 18.85
C ASN A 65 -7.07 -12.16 18.14
N GLY A 66 -6.00 -12.85 17.74
CA GLY A 66 -4.89 -12.27 16.99
C GLY A 66 -3.51 -12.61 17.53
N ILE A 67 -2.53 -11.84 17.07
CA ILE A 67 -1.11 -12.08 17.30
C ILE A 67 -0.54 -11.01 18.23
N PHE A 68 0.23 -11.45 19.23
CA PHE A 68 0.92 -10.61 20.19
C PHE A 68 2.43 -10.77 20.04
N VAL A 69 3.08 -9.67 19.64
CA VAL A 69 4.53 -9.58 19.50
C VAL A 69 5.09 -8.68 20.60
N LYS A 70 6.13 -9.16 21.30
CA LYS A 70 6.79 -8.41 22.36
C LYS A 70 7.82 -7.45 21.76
N MET A 71 7.44 -6.18 21.61
CA MET A 71 8.31 -5.14 21.03
C MET A 71 9.67 -5.00 21.72
N ASN A 72 9.72 -5.15 23.05
CA ASN A 72 10.98 -5.08 23.80
C ASN A 72 11.93 -6.26 23.55
N GLN A 73 11.47 -7.31 22.87
CA GLN A 73 12.26 -8.49 22.52
C GLN A 73 12.61 -8.53 21.02
N LEU A 74 12.13 -7.57 20.23
CA LEU A 74 12.46 -7.48 18.82
C LEU A 74 13.84 -6.84 18.63
N PRO A 75 14.76 -7.49 17.90
CA PRO A 75 16.00 -6.85 17.50
C PRO A 75 15.71 -5.63 16.62
N ILE A 76 16.48 -4.55 16.78
CA ILE A 76 16.32 -3.32 16.00
C ILE A 76 16.37 -3.56 14.49
N LYS A 77 17.15 -4.57 14.06
CA LYS A 77 17.22 -5.01 12.67
C LYS A 77 15.83 -5.40 12.13
N ILE A 78 15.06 -6.15 12.92
CA ILE A 78 13.73 -6.65 12.50
C ILE A 78 12.72 -5.51 12.51
N ILE A 79 12.80 -4.62 13.50
CA ILE A 79 11.98 -3.40 13.52
C ILE A 79 12.24 -2.57 12.27
N LYS A 80 13.52 -2.45 11.85
CA LYS A 80 13.87 -1.75 10.61
C LYS A 80 13.33 -2.46 9.37
N GLU A 81 13.41 -3.78 9.30
CA GLU A 81 12.90 -4.55 8.17
C GLU A 81 11.38 -4.40 8.00
N ILE A 82 10.64 -4.43 9.12
CA ILE A 82 9.20 -4.15 9.12
C ILE A 82 8.94 -2.69 8.70
N TYR A 83 9.74 -1.74 9.18
CA TYR A 83 9.61 -0.33 8.80
C TYR A 83 9.85 -0.10 7.31
N ASP A 84 10.87 -0.73 6.73
CA ASP A 84 11.18 -0.65 5.31
C ASP A 84 10.01 -1.23 4.49
N TYR A 85 9.47 -2.39 4.88
CA TYR A 85 8.29 -2.99 4.23
C TYR A 85 7.05 -2.07 4.25
N VAL A 86 6.73 -1.47 5.41
CA VAL A 86 5.61 -0.54 5.54
C VAL A 86 5.84 0.71 4.67
N SER A 87 7.09 1.17 4.58
CA SER A 87 7.48 2.31 3.73
C SER A 87 7.27 2.00 2.24
N ASP A 88 7.63 0.80 1.79
CA ASP A 88 7.45 0.36 0.39
C ASP A 88 5.96 0.29 0.02
N ILE A 89 5.11 -0.21 0.93
CA ILE A 89 3.65 -0.20 0.73
C ILE A 89 3.14 1.23 0.58
N ARG A 90 3.61 2.14 1.43
CA ARG A 90 3.21 3.54 1.40
C ARG A 90 3.58 4.20 0.06
N GLU A 91 4.78 3.95 -0.44
CA GLU A 91 5.23 4.43 -1.73
C GLU A 91 4.38 3.85 -2.87
N THR A 92 4.14 2.54 -2.85
CA THR A 92 3.30 1.86 -3.84
C THR A 92 1.87 2.43 -3.87
N LYS A 93 1.26 2.68 -2.70
CA LYS A 93 -0.07 3.29 -2.60
C LYS A 93 -0.09 4.70 -3.18
N LYS A 94 0.94 5.50 -2.89
CA LYS A 94 1.09 6.86 -3.41
C LYS A 94 1.26 6.89 -4.93
N ASP A 95 2.05 5.96 -5.47
CA ASP A 95 2.26 5.85 -6.92
C ASP A 95 0.97 5.45 -7.63
N LEU A 96 0.21 4.51 -7.06
CA LEU A 96 -1.10 4.14 -7.58
C LEU A 96 -2.08 5.32 -7.57
N GLU A 97 -2.14 6.06 -6.46
CA GLU A 97 -2.97 7.26 -6.35
C GLU A 97 -2.57 8.32 -7.40
N THR A 98 -1.27 8.55 -7.57
CA THR A 98 -0.74 9.48 -8.57
C THR A 98 -1.09 9.04 -9.98
N ALA A 99 -0.98 7.74 -10.28
CA ALA A 99 -1.35 7.18 -11.58
C ALA A 99 -2.84 7.36 -11.87
N ILE A 100 -3.70 7.12 -10.88
CA ILE A 100 -5.16 7.32 -11.01
C ILE A 100 -5.46 8.80 -11.28
N GLN A 101 -4.90 9.72 -10.50
CA GLN A 101 -5.08 11.17 -10.69
C GLN A 101 -4.60 11.64 -12.07
N SER A 102 -3.49 11.09 -12.57
CA SER A 102 -2.95 11.43 -13.89
C SER A 102 -3.85 10.97 -15.05
N MET A 103 -4.65 9.92 -14.81
CA MET A 103 -5.54 9.32 -15.81
C MET A 103 -6.96 9.88 -15.75
N GLU A 104 -7.32 10.60 -14.69
CA GLU A 104 -8.53 11.40 -14.65
C GLU A 104 -8.35 12.64 -15.56
N PRO A 105 -9.00 12.71 -16.73
CA PRO A 105 -8.98 13.94 -17.52
C PRO A 105 -9.63 15.03 -16.67
N SER A 106 -8.89 16.11 -16.43
CA SER A 106 -9.34 17.28 -15.67
C SER A 106 -10.77 17.66 -16.05
N LEU A 107 -11.75 17.28 -15.22
CA LEU A 107 -13.10 17.83 -15.26
C LEU A 107 -13.10 19.23 -14.64
N ILE A 108 -12.16 20.06 -15.08
CA ILE A 108 -12.17 21.50 -14.84
C ILE A 108 -12.66 22.10 -16.15
N MET A 109 -13.96 21.94 -16.43
CA MET A 109 -14.63 22.75 -17.43
C MET A 109 -15.20 23.99 -16.73
N ASP A 110 -14.46 25.08 -16.86
CA ASP A 110 -14.93 26.46 -17.03
C ASP A 110 -16.22 26.89 -16.30
N GLU A 111 -16.12 27.28 -15.02
CA GLU A 111 -17.03 28.28 -14.44
C GLU A 111 -16.52 29.71 -14.71
N ARG A 112 -16.29 30.06 -15.98
CA ARG A 112 -16.16 31.48 -16.38
C ARG A 112 -16.89 31.76 -17.68
N ASN A 113 -17.92 32.58 -17.52
CA ASN A 113 -18.63 33.40 -18.51
C ASN A 113 -19.86 32.79 -19.17
N LYS A 114 -21.02 33.03 -18.55
CA LYS A 114 -22.21 33.73 -19.09
C LYS A 114 -23.29 33.68 -17.99
N SER A 115 -23.92 34.75 -17.51
CA SER A 115 -24.36 35.96 -18.21
C SER A 115 -24.69 37.05 -17.19
N ALA A 116 -24.16 38.26 -17.40
CA ALA A 116 -25.02 39.42 -17.34
C ALA A 116 -25.90 39.39 -18.60
N ASP A 117 -27.16 39.80 -18.44
CA ASP A 117 -28.14 40.17 -19.47
C ASP A 117 -29.14 39.10 -19.98
N ASN A 118 -30.29 39.07 -19.29
CA ASN A 118 -31.65 39.27 -19.81
C ASN A 118 -32.07 38.56 -21.13
N SER A 119 -32.86 37.49 -21.02
CA SER A 119 -34.24 37.41 -21.56
C SER A 119 -34.76 35.96 -21.59
N ASN A 120 -35.87 35.76 -20.88
CA ASN A 120 -36.93 34.76 -21.05
C ASN A 120 -36.91 33.89 -22.33
N THR A 121 -37.01 32.56 -22.19
CA THR A 121 -38.05 31.69 -22.81
C THR A 121 -37.83 30.21 -22.47
N ASN A 122 -38.93 29.55 -22.08
CA ASN A 122 -39.08 28.11 -21.89
C ASN A 122 -38.53 27.29 -23.06
N SER A 123 -37.80 26.22 -22.74
CA SER A 123 -38.03 24.85 -23.23
C SER A 123 -37.06 23.91 -22.54
N GLN A 124 -37.59 23.13 -21.60
CA GLN A 124 -36.92 22.03 -20.95
C GLN A 124 -36.98 20.83 -21.90
N GLU A 125 -35.86 20.53 -22.55
CA GLU A 125 -35.62 19.24 -23.18
C GLU A 125 -34.45 18.57 -22.45
N ASP A 126 -34.79 17.70 -21.52
CA ASP A 126 -33.88 16.78 -20.83
C ASP A 126 -33.34 15.76 -21.84
N VAL A 127 -32.28 16.12 -22.58
CA VAL A 127 -31.56 15.16 -23.43
C VAL A 127 -30.50 14.45 -22.60
N ASN A 128 -30.99 13.41 -21.91
CA ASN A 128 -30.30 12.26 -21.36
C ASN A 128 -28.87 12.06 -21.91
N ILE A 129 -27.87 12.40 -21.10
CA ILE A 129 -26.45 12.13 -21.38
C ILE A 129 -26.30 10.61 -21.51
N ASN A 130 -25.99 10.15 -22.73
CA ASN A 130 -25.82 8.74 -23.05
C ASN A 130 -24.67 8.17 -22.21
N VAL A 131 -25.02 7.28 -21.27
CA VAL A 131 -24.09 6.58 -20.39
C VAL A 131 -23.16 5.73 -21.23
N GLU A 132 -22.01 6.32 -21.55
CA GLU A 132 -20.74 5.72 -21.91
C GLU A 132 -20.81 4.37 -22.66
N ASP A 133 -20.70 4.42 -23.99
CA ASP A 133 -20.60 3.27 -24.89
C ASP A 133 -19.60 2.19 -24.41
N TRP A 134 -18.54 2.58 -23.67
CA TRP A 134 -17.57 1.64 -23.11
C TRP A 134 -18.13 0.79 -21.96
N LYS A 135 -19.09 1.31 -21.17
CA LYS A 135 -19.77 0.53 -20.12
C LYS A 135 -20.71 -0.51 -20.73
N LEU A 136 -21.45 -0.15 -21.78
CA LEU A 136 -22.28 -1.08 -22.55
C LEU A 136 -21.43 -2.19 -23.19
N ALA A 137 -20.27 -1.84 -23.75
CA ALA A 137 -19.32 -2.81 -24.30
C ALA A 137 -18.79 -3.80 -23.25
N ILE A 138 -18.54 -3.35 -22.01
CA ILE A 138 -18.13 -4.23 -20.90
C ILE A 138 -19.26 -5.18 -20.50
N ILE A 139 -20.50 -4.67 -20.37
CA ILE A 139 -21.66 -5.48 -20.01
C ILE A 139 -21.94 -6.54 -21.08
N GLU A 140 -21.82 -6.19 -22.36
CA GLU A 140 -22.00 -7.13 -23.48
C GLU A 140 -20.92 -8.23 -23.48
N LYS A 141 -19.65 -7.84 -23.30
CA LYS A 141 -18.53 -8.77 -23.17
C LYS A 141 -18.70 -9.74 -22.00
N MET A 142 -19.21 -9.27 -20.85
CA MET A 142 -19.54 -10.11 -19.68
C MET A 142 -20.67 -11.10 -19.99
N ARG A 143 -21.68 -10.67 -20.76
CA ARG A 143 -22.84 -11.51 -21.12
C ARG A 143 -22.46 -12.67 -22.03
N ASP A 144 -21.57 -12.45 -23.00
CA ASP A 144 -21.15 -13.49 -23.95
C ASP A 144 -20.23 -14.54 -23.32
N GLN A 145 -19.37 -14.12 -22.40
CA GLN A 145 -18.56 -15.04 -21.59
C GLN A 145 -19.43 -15.94 -20.71
N THR A 146 -20.56 -15.42 -20.23
CA THR A 146 -21.51 -16.19 -19.40
C THR A 146 -22.29 -17.24 -20.21
N LYS A 147 -22.59 -16.97 -21.49
CA LYS A 147 -23.30 -17.91 -22.37
C LYS A 147 -22.40 -19.05 -22.88
N ASN A 148 -21.14 -18.78 -23.19
CA ASN A 148 -20.20 -19.80 -23.69
C ASN A 148 -19.78 -20.84 -22.64
N LYS A 149 -19.96 -20.57 -21.34
CA LYS A 149 -19.65 -21.52 -20.26
C LYS A 149 -20.71 -22.63 -20.09
N LYS A 150 -21.94 -22.45 -20.61
CA LYS A 150 -23.05 -23.43 -20.49
C LYS A 150 -23.06 -24.51 -21.57
N GLN A 151 -22.32 -24.37 -22.68
CA GLN A 151 -22.31 -25.37 -23.77
C GLN A 151 -21.17 -26.41 -23.70
N LYS A 152 -20.19 -26.27 -22.80
CA LYS A 152 -19.05 -27.21 -22.66
C LYS A 152 -19.17 -28.24 -21.52
N ARG A 153 -20.37 -28.52 -21.01
CA ARG A 153 -20.61 -29.65 -20.09
C ARG A 153 -21.61 -30.66 -20.67
N THR A 154 -21.18 -31.40 -21.69
CA THR A 154 -21.75 -32.71 -22.01
C THR A 154 -20.62 -33.72 -22.19
N LYS A 155 -20.31 -34.43 -21.10
CA LYS A 155 -19.71 -35.76 -21.17
C LYS A 155 -20.54 -36.64 -20.24
N PRO A 156 -21.48 -37.45 -20.75
CA PRO A 156 -22.06 -38.52 -19.95
C PRO A 156 -21.03 -39.64 -19.86
N THR A 157 -20.63 -39.93 -18.63
CA THR A 157 -19.87 -41.12 -18.24
C THR A 157 -20.78 -42.34 -18.42
N SER A 158 -20.40 -43.25 -19.32
CA SER A 158 -21.03 -44.57 -19.39
C SER A 158 -20.51 -45.43 -18.23
N LYS A 159 -21.45 -45.77 -17.35
CA LYS A 159 -21.32 -46.60 -16.15
C LYS A 159 -20.87 -48.02 -16.49
N SER A 160 -20.07 -48.60 -15.60
CA SER A 160 -19.89 -50.04 -15.49
C SER A 160 -21.21 -50.69 -15.04
N SER A 161 -21.50 -51.88 -15.56
CA SER A 161 -22.34 -52.85 -14.88
C SER A 161 -21.87 -54.27 -15.22
N VAL A 162 -21.78 -55.04 -14.14
CA VAL A 162 -21.34 -56.42 -13.99
C VAL A 162 -22.44 -57.37 -14.49
N SER A 163 -22.09 -58.50 -15.13
CA SER A 163 -22.63 -59.82 -14.76
C SER A 163 -21.93 -60.94 -15.51
N SER A 164 -21.57 -61.97 -14.74
CA SER A 164 -21.03 -63.25 -15.15
C SER A 164 -22.15 -64.19 -15.60
N SER A 165 -21.90 -65.01 -16.61
CA SER A 165 -22.18 -66.47 -16.67
C SER A 165 -21.65 -67.03 -17.99
#